data_AF-A0A4S3LPE7-F1
#
_entry.id   AF-A0A4S3LPE7-F1
#
_cell.length_a   1.000
_cell.length_b   1.000
_cell.length_c   1.000
_cell.angle_alpha   90.00
_cell.angle_beta   90.00
_cell.angle_gamma   90.00
#
_symmetry.space_group_name_H-M   'P 1'
#
loop_
_entity.id
_entity.type
_entity.pdbx_description
1 polymer ?
#
loop_
_entity_poly.entity_id
_entity_poly.type
_entity_poly.pdbx_seq_one_letter_code
_entity_poly.pdbx_strand_id
1 'polypeptide(L)'
;MNPTFSRDHRLEMHLNNGMFNGKPLYIHYTSAQTFPQIINSRCFMARPNYDRRGVAAKPGIYLVRSIHAFNAEKAFQQLFLGEAKYRESAKFCFLFTFNSDPHLTGHPVSAGSSVEELIHPGNISFSKINIIYQGMNPFL
;
A
#
# COMPACT_ATOMS: atom_id res chain seq x y z
N MET A 1 19.00 1.63 -6.30
CA MET A 1 17.72 2.00 -5.66
C MET A 1 17.40 3.40 -6.14
N ASN A 2 16.24 3.62 -6.78
CA ASN A 2 15.87 4.96 -7.24
C ASN A 2 15.26 5.73 -6.06
N PRO A 3 15.66 6.99 -5.82
CA PRO A 3 15.06 7.77 -4.75
C PRO A 3 13.55 7.91 -4.97
N THR A 4 12.78 7.70 -3.89
CA THR A 4 11.35 8.00 -3.87
C THR A 4 11.20 9.48 -3.58
N PHE A 5 10.56 10.19 -4.49
CA PHE A 5 10.22 11.60 -4.32
C PHE A 5 8.75 11.73 -3.92
N SER A 6 8.48 12.63 -2.98
CA SER A 6 7.14 12.92 -2.47
C SER A 6 6.92 14.43 -2.55
N ARG A 7 5.71 14.86 -2.89
CA ARG A 7 5.31 16.27 -2.80
C ARG A 7 5.29 16.77 -1.35
N ASP A 8 5.27 15.87 -0.38
CA ASP A 8 5.49 16.17 1.03
C ASP A 8 6.94 15.81 1.41
N HIS A 9 7.78 16.83 1.54
CA HIS A 9 9.20 16.71 1.90
C HIS A 9 9.44 16.05 3.26
N ARG A 10 8.45 16.06 4.15
CA ARG A 10 8.56 15.40 5.46
C ARG A 10 8.63 13.88 5.33
N LEU A 11 8.14 13.33 4.22
CA LEU A 11 8.10 11.89 3.97
C LEU A 11 9.37 11.39 3.28
N GLU A 12 10.08 12.23 2.52
CA GLU A 12 11.18 11.81 1.64
C GLU A 12 12.26 10.99 2.35
N MET A 13 12.71 11.43 3.53
CA MET A 13 13.73 10.71 4.29
C MET A 13 13.25 9.31 4.72
N HIS A 14 11.99 9.20 5.17
CA HIS A 14 11.38 7.96 5.64
C HIS A 14 11.03 6.99 4.49
N LEU A 15 10.73 7.53 3.31
CA LEU A 15 10.48 6.73 2.12
C LEU A 15 11.77 6.10 1.62
N ASN A 16 12.86 6.88 1.56
CA ASN A 16 14.14 6.41 1.04
C ASN A 16 14.85 5.41 1.95
N ASN A 17 14.72 5.54 3.28
CA ASN A 17 15.30 4.57 4.20
C ASN A 17 14.38 3.38 4.51
N GLY A 18 13.11 3.42 4.11
CA GLY A 18 12.14 2.36 4.36
C GLY A 18 11.59 2.29 5.79
N MET A 19 11.90 3.28 6.64
CA MET A 19 11.79 3.15 8.09
C MET A 19 11.25 4.43 8.75
N PHE A 20 10.46 4.25 9.81
CA PHE A 20 10.01 5.31 10.70
C PHE A 20 10.18 4.86 12.16
N ASN A 21 10.99 5.59 12.93
CA ASN A 21 11.34 5.25 14.31
C ASN A 21 11.80 3.80 14.49
N GLY A 22 12.70 3.34 13.62
CA GLY A 22 13.26 1.98 13.68
C GLY A 22 12.30 0.87 13.24
N LYS A 23 11.11 1.21 12.73
CA LYS A 23 10.12 0.25 12.24
C LYS A 23 9.94 0.33 10.72
N PRO A 24 9.72 -0.80 10.03
CA PRO A 24 9.45 -0.79 8.59
C PRO A 24 8.20 0.00 8.25
N LEU A 25 8.30 0.81 7.20
CA LEU A 25 7.22 1.62 6.68
C LEU A 25 6.51 0.90 5.52
N TYR A 26 5.19 0.82 5.62
CA TYR A 26 4.34 0.14 4.66
C TYR A 26 3.42 1.14 3.97
N ILE A 27 3.09 0.85 2.72
CA ILE A 27 2.15 1.62 1.92
C ILE A 27 0.97 0.72 1.55
N HIS A 28 -0.24 1.20 1.82
CA HIS A 28 -1.45 0.67 1.21
C HIS A 28 -1.98 1.64 0.17
N TYR A 29 -2.01 1.22 -1.09
CA TYR A 29 -2.63 1.99 -2.18
C TYR A 29 -4.13 1.75 -2.22
N THR A 30 -4.89 2.82 -2.48
CA THR A 30 -6.34 2.74 -2.56
C THR A 30 -6.95 3.74 -3.54
N SER A 31 -8.25 3.59 -3.79
CA SER A 31 -9.03 4.45 -4.68
C SER A 31 -9.77 5.55 -3.92
N ALA A 32 -10.20 6.58 -4.66
CA ALA A 32 -11.04 7.66 -4.11
C ALA A 32 -12.34 7.14 -3.47
N GLN A 33 -12.89 6.03 -3.99
CA GLN A 33 -14.10 5.40 -3.47
C GLN A 33 -13.86 4.66 -2.15
N THR A 34 -12.72 3.96 -2.03
CA THR A 34 -12.43 3.09 -0.89
C THR A 34 -11.80 3.86 0.27
N PHE A 35 -11.02 4.90 -0.03
CA PHE A 35 -10.36 5.75 0.97
C PHE A 35 -11.30 6.22 2.10
N PRO A 36 -12.46 6.88 1.83
CA PRO A 36 -13.34 7.33 2.90
C PRO A 36 -13.95 6.18 3.71
N GLN A 37 -14.13 5.00 3.12
CA GLN A 37 -14.65 3.82 3.83
C GLN A 37 -13.64 3.31 4.87
N ILE A 38 -12.35 3.31 4.52
CA ILE A 38 -11.25 2.96 5.44
C ILE A 38 -11.18 3.97 6.59
N ILE A 39 -11.26 5.27 6.29
CA ILE A 39 -11.25 6.33 7.30
C ILE A 39 -12.43 6.19 8.26
N ASN A 40 -13.64 6.06 7.74
CA ASN A 40 -14.87 5.97 8.55
C ASN A 40 -14.89 4.73 9.43
N SER A 41 -14.41 3.59 8.93
CA SER A 41 -14.33 2.34 9.70
C SER A 41 -13.09 2.25 10.60
N ARG A 42 -12.13 3.16 10.44
CA ARG A 42 -10.81 3.14 11.11
C ARG A 42 -10.11 1.78 10.98
N CYS A 43 -10.30 1.14 9.83
CA CYS A 43 -9.88 -0.23 9.61
C CYS A 43 -9.69 -0.52 8.12
N PHE A 44 -8.61 -1.21 7.78
CA PHE A 44 -8.48 -1.85 6.47
C PHE A 44 -9.21 -3.19 6.52
N MET A 45 -10.29 -3.31 5.75
CA MET A 45 -11.14 -4.50 5.73
C MET A 45 -10.64 -5.49 4.65
N ALA A 46 -10.24 -6.69 5.06
CA ALA A 46 -9.76 -7.77 4.19
C ALA A 46 -10.91 -8.47 3.46
N ARG A 47 -11.74 -7.70 2.78
CA ARG A 47 -12.90 -8.17 2.01
C ARG A 47 -12.55 -8.14 0.53
N PRO A 48 -12.25 -9.29 -0.09
CA PRO A 48 -12.02 -9.33 -1.53
C PRO A 48 -13.30 -8.93 -2.27
N ASN A 49 -13.17 -7.97 -3.19
CA ASN A 49 -14.22 -7.66 -4.15
C ASN A 49 -14.09 -8.67 -5.31
N TYR A 50 -14.85 -9.75 -5.26
CA TYR A 50 -14.78 -10.82 -6.26
C TYR A 50 -15.21 -10.37 -7.66
N ASP A 51 -16.16 -9.43 -7.78
CA ASP A 51 -16.59 -8.90 -9.07
C ASP A 51 -15.43 -8.18 -9.79
N ARG A 52 -14.64 -7.44 -9.00
CA ARG A 52 -13.47 -6.71 -9.51
C ARG A 52 -12.25 -7.60 -9.67
N ARG A 53 -11.99 -8.48 -8.70
CA ARG A 53 -10.72 -9.22 -8.58
C ARG A 53 -10.78 -10.65 -9.14
N GLY A 54 -11.97 -11.14 -9.48
CA GLY A 54 -12.21 -12.50 -9.93
C GLY A 54 -12.26 -13.51 -8.78
N VAL A 55 -12.58 -14.76 -9.09
CA VAL A 55 -12.77 -15.85 -8.12
C VAL A 55 -11.49 -16.24 -7.36
N ALA A 56 -10.32 -15.94 -7.92
CA ALA A 56 -9.02 -16.19 -7.29
C ALA A 56 -8.60 -15.10 -6.29
N ALA A 57 -9.46 -14.11 -6.03
CA ALA A 57 -9.17 -13.00 -5.13
C ALA A 57 -8.95 -13.49 -3.70
N LYS A 58 -7.69 -13.43 -3.24
CA LYS A 58 -7.36 -13.81 -1.87
C LYS A 58 -7.89 -12.77 -0.88
N PRO A 59 -8.41 -13.21 0.29
CA PRO A 59 -8.66 -12.32 1.41
C PRO A 59 -7.32 -11.79 1.93
N GLY A 60 -7.26 -10.48 2.20
CA GLY A 60 -6.08 -9.85 2.77
C GLY A 60 -5.94 -8.39 2.40
N ILE A 61 -5.04 -7.71 3.09
CA ILE A 61 -4.65 -6.32 2.79
C ILE A 61 -3.30 -6.33 2.08
N TYR A 62 -3.30 -5.74 0.89
CA TYR A 62 -2.14 -5.61 0.04
C TYR A 62 -1.32 -4.39 0.43
N LEU A 63 -0.03 -4.61 0.65
CA LEU A 63 0.93 -3.62 1.11
C LEU A 63 2.18 -3.69 0.25
N VAL A 64 2.90 -2.58 0.15
CA VAL A 64 4.28 -2.56 -0.33
C VAL A 64 5.17 -1.89 0.70
N ARG A 65 6.47 -2.20 0.69
CA ARG A 65 7.45 -1.44 1.48
C ARG A 65 7.62 -0.05 0.89
N SER A 66 7.84 0.96 1.72
CA SER A 66 7.97 2.33 1.23
C SER A 66 9.17 2.59 0.33
N ILE A 67 10.20 1.74 0.37
CA ILE A 67 11.32 1.75 -0.58
C ILE A 67 10.88 1.49 -2.04
N HIS A 68 9.68 0.93 -2.22
CA HIS A 68 9.04 0.68 -3.52
C HIS A 68 7.83 1.60 -3.74
N ALA A 69 7.85 2.80 -3.14
CA ALA A 69 6.80 3.77 -3.35
C ALA A 69 6.70 4.19 -4.83
N PHE A 70 5.50 4.10 -5.36
CA PHE A 70 5.14 4.45 -6.73
C PHE A 70 4.08 5.54 -6.78
N ASN A 71 4.27 6.48 -7.71
CA ASN A 71 3.19 7.35 -8.17
C ASN A 71 2.03 6.50 -8.76
N ALA A 72 0.88 7.13 -9.02
CA ALA A 72 -0.31 6.40 -9.48
C ALA A 72 -0.09 5.64 -10.80
N GLU A 73 0.66 6.21 -11.73
CA GLU A 73 0.95 5.61 -13.04
C GLU A 73 1.87 4.40 -12.91
N LYS A 74 2.99 4.53 -12.20
CA LYS A 74 3.92 3.43 -11.93
C LYS A 74 3.25 2.33 -11.14
N ALA A 75 2.42 2.66 -10.14
CA ALA A 75 1.67 1.65 -9.40
C ALA A 75 0.72 0.88 -10.32
N PHE A 76 0.05 1.57 -11.25
CA PHE A 76 -0.78 0.93 -12.27
C PHE A 76 0.00 -0.06 -13.15
N GLN A 77 1.18 0.33 -13.63
CA GLN A 77 1.98 -0.54 -14.47
C GLN A 77 2.65 -1.69 -13.70
N GLN A 78 3.21 -1.38 -12.53
CA GLN A 78 4.11 -2.28 -11.80
C GLN A 78 3.40 -3.14 -10.77
N LEU A 79 2.40 -2.61 -10.04
CA LEU A 79 1.65 -3.36 -9.02
C LEU A 79 0.38 -3.99 -9.60
N PHE A 80 -0.30 -3.26 -10.48
CA PHE A 80 -1.57 -3.70 -11.06
C PHE A 80 -1.44 -4.24 -12.48
N LEU A 81 -0.21 -4.39 -13.00
CA LEU A 81 0.11 -5.02 -14.28
C LEU A 81 -0.66 -4.43 -15.49
N GLY A 82 -1.03 -3.14 -15.42
CA GLY A 82 -1.76 -2.46 -16.49
C GLY A 82 -3.24 -2.89 -16.63
N GLU A 83 -3.79 -3.65 -15.69
CA GLU A 83 -5.16 -4.15 -15.73
C GLU A 83 -6.17 -3.02 -15.53
N ALA A 84 -6.92 -2.67 -16.58
CA ALA A 84 -7.74 -1.45 -16.65
C ALA A 84 -8.67 -1.21 -15.44
N LYS A 85 -9.22 -2.28 -14.86
CA LYS A 85 -10.06 -2.25 -13.65
C LYS A 85 -9.37 -1.71 -12.39
N TYR A 86 -8.04 -1.63 -12.40
CA TYR A 86 -7.23 -1.12 -11.30
C TYR A 86 -6.64 0.27 -11.55
N ARG A 87 -6.98 0.93 -12.66
CA ARG A 87 -6.47 2.27 -13.05
C ARG A 87 -6.54 3.32 -11.94
N GLU A 88 -7.58 3.27 -11.12
CA GLU A 88 -7.83 4.24 -10.05
C GLU A 88 -7.37 3.75 -8.66
N SER A 89 -6.70 2.61 -8.55
CA SER A 89 -6.42 1.96 -7.25
C SER A 89 -5.24 2.52 -6.48
N ALA A 90 -4.45 3.43 -7.07
CA ALA A 90 -3.32 4.08 -6.42
C ALA A 90 -3.41 5.62 -6.45
N LYS A 91 -4.63 6.14 -6.55
CA LYS A 91 -4.90 7.59 -6.48
C LYS A 91 -4.76 8.14 -5.05
N PHE A 92 -4.98 7.28 -4.05
CA PHE A 92 -4.83 7.56 -2.63
C PHE A 92 -3.91 6.53 -1.99
N CYS A 93 -3.31 6.85 -0.85
CA CYS A 93 -2.54 5.89 -0.09
C CYS A 93 -2.54 6.18 1.41
N PHE A 94 -2.15 5.16 2.17
CA PHE A 94 -1.80 5.24 3.58
C PHE A 94 -0.35 4.82 3.75
N LEU A 95 0.44 5.58 4.51
CA LEU A 95 1.76 5.19 4.98
C LEU A 95 1.67 4.98 6.48
N PHE A 96 2.11 3.82 6.94
CA PHE A 96 2.05 3.49 8.35
C PHE A 96 3.10 2.46 8.74
N THR A 97 3.40 2.40 10.04
CA THR A 97 4.15 1.30 10.65
C THR A 97 3.22 0.46 11.52
N PHE A 98 3.57 -0.80 11.75
CA PHE A 98 2.84 -1.61 12.72
C PHE A 98 3.36 -1.37 14.14
N ASN A 99 2.45 -1.42 15.11
CA ASN A 99 2.81 -1.26 16.52
C ASN A 99 3.59 -2.46 17.06
N SER A 100 3.32 -3.66 16.52
CA SER A 100 4.02 -4.93 16.74
C SER A 100 4.38 -5.58 15.40
N ASP A 101 5.27 -6.57 15.40
CA ASP A 101 5.63 -7.28 14.17
C ASP A 101 4.41 -7.94 13.51
N PRO A 102 4.09 -7.59 12.25
CA PRO A 102 2.93 -8.15 11.57
C PRO A 102 3.26 -9.53 10.99
N HIS A 103 2.26 -10.41 10.94
CA HIS A 103 2.37 -11.57 10.06
C HIS A 103 2.05 -11.15 8.63
N LEU A 104 3.08 -11.13 7.78
CA LEU A 104 2.98 -10.81 6.36
C LEU A 104 3.49 -11.99 5.53
N THR A 105 2.81 -12.27 4.42
CA THR A 105 3.33 -13.14 3.36
C THR A 105 3.75 -12.27 2.18
N GLY A 106 4.99 -12.41 1.72
CA GLY A 106 5.54 -11.64 0.62
C GLY A 106 5.76 -12.48 -0.63
N HIS A 107 5.41 -11.93 -1.79
CA HIS A 107 5.73 -12.52 -3.08
C HIS A 107 6.12 -11.43 -4.08
N PRO A 108 7.04 -11.71 -5.03
CA PRO A 108 7.25 -10.83 -6.16
C PRO A 108 5.93 -10.58 -6.89
N VAL A 109 5.67 -9.34 -7.31
CA VAL A 109 4.42 -8.98 -8.02
C VAL A 109 4.26 -9.81 -9.31
N SER A 110 5.36 -10.09 -9.99
CA SER A 110 5.43 -10.94 -11.17
C SER A 110 6.79 -11.64 -11.23
N ALA A 111 6.92 -12.63 -12.12
CA ALA A 111 8.19 -13.34 -12.31
C ALA A 111 9.31 -12.35 -12.69
N GLY A 112 10.37 -12.30 -11.90
CA GLY A 112 11.51 -11.39 -12.10
C GLY A 112 11.31 -9.96 -11.60
N SER A 113 10.16 -9.64 -10.99
CA SER A 113 9.95 -8.32 -10.37
C SER A 113 10.85 -8.13 -9.15
N SER A 114 11.50 -6.97 -9.07
CA SER A 114 12.26 -6.53 -7.89
C SER A 114 11.36 -5.93 -6.80
N VAL A 115 10.05 -5.86 -7.05
CA VAL A 115 9.04 -5.36 -6.12
C VAL A 115 8.31 -6.55 -5.52
N GLU A 116 8.30 -6.59 -4.19
CA GLU A 116 7.49 -7.52 -3.42
C GLU A 116 6.16 -6.90 -3.03
N GLU A 117 5.08 -7.62 -3.30
CA GLU A 117 3.78 -7.38 -2.72
C GLU A 117 3.67 -8.18 -1.42
N LEU A 118 3.27 -7.50 -0.34
CA LEU A 118 3.06 -8.07 0.97
C LEU A 118 1.57 -8.18 1.24
N ILE A 119 1.14 -9.30 1.81
CA ILE A 119 -0.27 -9.55 2.15
C ILE A 119 -0.38 -9.78 3.65
N HIS A 120 -1.22 -8.97 4.29
CA HIS A 120 -1.67 -9.21 5.66
C HIS A 120 -2.96 -10.06 5.60
N PRO A 121 -3.06 -11.20 6.31
CA PRO A 121 -4.14 -12.18 6.11
C PRO A 121 -5.50 -11.75 6.67
N GLY A 122 -5.55 -10.67 7.45
CA GLY A 122 -6.78 -10.19 8.07
C GLY A 122 -6.91 -8.67 8.03
N ASN A 123 -7.97 -8.18 8.67
CA ASN A 123 -8.20 -6.75 8.83
C ASN A 123 -7.04 -6.08 9.59
N ILE A 124 -6.76 -4.81 9.27
CA ILE A 124 -5.79 -4.00 9.99
C ILE A 124 -6.54 -2.85 10.66
N SER A 125 -6.70 -2.94 11.98
CA SER A 125 -7.27 -1.85 12.78
C SER A 125 -6.28 -0.70 12.90
N PHE A 126 -6.77 0.54 12.85
CA PHE A 126 -5.94 1.73 13.09
C PHE A 126 -5.31 1.74 14.49
N SER A 127 -5.87 1.03 15.46
CA SER A 127 -5.27 0.88 16.80
C SER A 127 -4.00 0.01 16.82
N LYS A 128 -3.73 -0.75 15.74
CA LYS A 128 -2.58 -1.65 15.62
C LYS A 128 -1.43 -1.05 14.80
N ILE A 129 -1.61 0.15 14.27
CA ILE A 129 -0.65 0.82 13.40
C ILE A 129 -0.45 2.27 13.84
N ASN A 130 0.64 2.86 13.39
CA ASN A 130 0.90 4.29 13.48
C ASN A 130 0.85 4.88 12.08
N ILE A 131 -0.20 5.65 11.78
CA ILE A 131 -0.38 6.30 10.48
C ILE A 131 0.50 7.56 10.43
N ILE A 132 1.36 7.60 9.42
CA ILE A 132 2.29 8.71 9.18
C ILE A 132 1.74 9.62 8.07
N TYR A 133 1.07 9.01 7.09
CA TYR A 133 0.38 9.73 6.03
C TYR A 133 -0.90 9.02 5.62
N GLN A 134 -1.92 9.80 5.28
CA GLN A 134 -3.11 9.32 4.59
C GLN A 134 -3.64 10.44 3.70
N GLY A 135 -3.92 10.13 2.44
CA GLY A 135 -4.40 11.14 1.50
C GLY A 135 -4.19 10.74 0.05
N MET A 136 -4.23 11.74 -0.83
CA MET A 136 -3.89 11.57 -2.25
C MET A 136 -2.47 11.03 -2.37
N ASN A 137 -2.21 10.16 -3.35
CA ASN A 137 -0.87 9.61 -3.55
C ASN A 137 0.14 10.76 -3.78
N PRO A 138 1.11 10.98 -2.87
CA PRO A 138 2.00 12.13 -2.94
C PRO A 138 3.25 11.87 -3.78
N PHE A 139 3.45 10.65 -4.28
CA PHE A 139 4.68 10.21 -4.92
C PHE A 139 4.81 10.72 -6.36
N LEU A 140 6.05 10.98 -6.78
CA LEU A 140 6.41 11.50 -8.11
C LEU A 140 7.02 10.41 -9.00
#